data_AF-A0A358EP14-F1
#
_entry.id   AF-A0A358EP14-F1
#
_cell.length_a   1.000
_cell.length_b   1.000
_cell.length_c   1.000
_cell.angle_alpha   90.00
_cell.angle_beta   90.00
_cell.angle_gamma   90.00
#
_symmetry.space_group_name_H-M   'P 1'
#
loop_
_entity.id
_entity.type
_entity.pdbx_description
1 polymer ?
#
loop_
_entity_poly.entity_id
_entity_poly.type
_entity_poly.pdbx_seq_one_letter_code
_entity_poly.pdbx_strand_id
1 'polypeptide(L)'
;MSESLKVLIIEDSALDAKVLVGLVKAGGYEVTSERVETSKEFTTALDNEKWDVILADYNLPEFNGAEGLKLLQESGQDIPFIVISGGIGEDLAVQIMKSGAHDYLMKGNLARLVPAVEREVREARDRTRHREAETALHAANEQMRIAREIQQRLFPKDAPDLKGYDLAGLTESAEETGGDYYDF
;
A
#
# COMPACT_ATOMS: atom_id res chain seq x y z
N MET A 1 -13.03 10.45 17.23
CA MET A 1 -12.44 9.15 17.57
C MET A 1 -10.98 9.23 17.18
N SER A 2 -10.07 8.87 18.08
CA SER A 2 -8.64 8.75 17.79
C SER A 2 -8.44 7.71 16.70
N GLU A 3 -7.59 7.99 15.73
CA GLU A 3 -7.26 7.03 14.69
C GLU A 3 -6.26 6.00 15.23
N SER A 4 -6.53 4.71 14.98
CA SER A 4 -5.61 3.64 15.38
C SER A 4 -4.42 3.58 14.41
N LEU A 5 -3.20 3.48 14.95
CA LEU A 5 -1.96 3.41 14.19
C LEU A 5 -1.06 2.31 14.74
N LYS A 6 -0.61 1.41 13.87
CA LYS A 6 0.36 0.36 14.18
C LYS A 6 1.76 0.81 13.80
N VAL A 7 2.64 0.92 14.79
CA VAL A 7 3.99 1.46 14.64
C VAL A 7 5.03 0.40 14.97
N LEU A 8 5.87 0.04 14.00
CA LEU A 8 7.05 -0.80 14.25
C LEU A 8 8.25 0.09 14.53
N ILE A 9 8.99 -0.20 15.59
CA ILE A 9 10.08 0.66 16.05
C ILE A 9 11.38 -0.15 16.09
N ILE A 10 12.38 0.29 15.32
CA ILE A 10 13.74 -0.26 15.38
C ILE A 10 14.55 0.62 16.34
N GLU A 11 14.78 0.17 17.58
CA GLU A 11 15.38 0.98 18.64
C GLU A 11 15.88 0.10 19.81
N ASP A 12 17.13 0.26 20.25
CA ASP A 12 17.73 -0.47 21.38
C ASP A 12 17.29 0.12 22.73
N SER A 13 17.02 1.43 22.79
CA SER A 13 16.51 2.09 23.99
C SER A 13 14.99 1.93 24.12
N ALA A 14 14.57 1.06 25.05
CA ALA A 14 13.16 0.95 25.43
C ALA A 14 12.56 2.29 25.94
N LEU A 15 13.39 3.22 26.42
CA LEU A 15 12.96 4.56 26.81
C LEU A 15 12.71 5.44 25.59
N ASP A 16 13.62 5.45 24.62
CA ASP A 16 13.50 6.25 23.40
C ASP A 16 12.27 5.78 22.60
N ALA A 17 12.08 4.46 22.46
CA ALA A 17 10.89 3.91 21.83
C ALA A 17 9.59 4.37 22.51
N LYS A 18 9.56 4.41 23.86
CA LYS A 18 8.41 4.95 24.61
C LYS A 18 8.19 6.43 24.36
N VAL A 19 9.25 7.22 24.21
CA VAL A 19 9.15 8.64 23.85
C VAL A 19 8.53 8.80 22.47
N LEU A 20 8.99 8.05 21.47
CA LEU A 20 8.42 8.08 20.10
C LEU A 20 6.93 7.73 20.11
N VAL A 21 6.54 6.64 20.78
CA VAL A 21 5.12 6.25 20.93
C VAL A 21 4.33 7.35 21.64
N GLY A 22 4.88 7.93 22.71
CA GLY A 22 4.23 9.02 23.46
C GLY A 22 3.98 10.25 22.60
N LEU A 23 4.95 10.63 21.76
CA LEU A 23 4.81 11.76 20.83
C LEU A 23 3.74 11.51 19.77
N VAL A 24 3.71 10.32 19.17
CA VAL A 24 2.67 9.95 18.19
C VAL A 24 1.28 9.93 18.85
N LYS A 25 1.16 9.40 20.08
CA LYS A 25 -0.08 9.47 20.87
C LYS A 25 -0.51 10.90 21.16
N ALA A 26 0.43 11.79 21.51
CA ALA A 26 0.14 13.21 21.72
C ALA A 26 -0.35 13.92 20.44
N GLY A 27 -0.04 13.38 19.27
CA GLY A 27 -0.61 13.77 17.97
C GLY A 27 -2.08 13.37 17.76
N GLY A 28 -2.70 12.64 18.69
CA GLY A 28 -4.11 12.22 18.62
C GLY A 28 -4.33 10.79 18.11
N TYR A 29 -3.27 10.00 17.97
CA TYR A 29 -3.34 8.60 17.55
C TYR A 29 -3.50 7.63 18.73
N GLU A 30 -4.27 6.56 18.51
CA GLU A 30 -4.21 5.35 19.33
C GLU A 30 -3.13 4.41 18.80
N VAL A 31 -1.98 4.40 19.46
CA VAL A 31 -0.81 3.65 18.98
C VAL A 31 -0.72 2.27 19.60
N THR A 32 -0.73 1.25 18.74
CA THR A 32 -0.21 -0.09 19.01
C THR A 32 1.20 -0.16 18.44
N SER A 33 2.18 -0.64 19.20
CA SER A 33 3.57 -0.63 18.76
C SER A 33 4.32 -1.89 19.16
N GLU A 34 5.25 -2.31 18.31
CA GLU A 34 6.25 -3.32 18.62
C GLU A 34 7.64 -2.70 18.46
N ARG A 35 8.54 -3.05 19.37
CA ARG A 35 9.94 -2.61 19.34
C ARG A 35 10.82 -3.81 19.04
N VAL A 36 11.73 -3.64 18.11
CA VAL A 36 12.71 -4.64 17.68
C VAL A 36 14.11 -4.06 17.75
N GLU A 37 15.09 -4.91 18.03
CA GLU A 37 16.50 -4.54 18.16
C GLU A 37 17.37 -5.23 17.10
N THR A 38 16.89 -6.34 16.55
CA THR A 38 17.67 -7.16 15.59
C THR A 38 16.97 -7.29 14.25
N SER A 39 17.75 -7.56 13.19
CA SER A 39 17.20 -7.84 11.85
C SER A 39 16.22 -9.01 11.84
N LYS A 40 16.48 -10.06 12.65
CA LYS A 40 15.59 -11.22 12.77
C LYS A 40 14.24 -10.85 13.38
N GLU A 41 14.24 -10.07 14.44
CA GLU A 41 13.01 -9.56 15.06
C GLU A 41 12.25 -8.66 14.09
N PHE A 42 12.96 -7.78 13.38
CA PHE A 42 12.36 -6.91 12.38
C PHE A 42 11.68 -7.69 11.25
N THR A 43 12.37 -8.67 10.63
CA THR A 43 11.76 -9.52 9.60
C THR A 43 10.56 -10.31 10.16
N THR A 44 10.68 -10.84 11.38
CA THR A 44 9.58 -11.57 12.02
C THR A 44 8.36 -10.68 12.25
N ALA A 45 8.58 -9.44 12.70
CA ALA A 45 7.52 -8.45 12.91
C ALA A 45 6.86 -8.04 11.58
N LEU A 46 7.64 -7.88 10.50
CA LEU A 46 7.12 -7.59 9.17
C LEU A 46 6.22 -8.70 8.61
N ASP A 47 6.48 -9.97 8.95
CA ASP A 47 5.71 -11.12 8.47
C ASP A 47 4.42 -11.36 9.27
N ASN A 48 4.44 -11.04 10.56
CA ASN A 48 3.34 -11.36 11.48
C ASN A 48 2.17 -10.37 11.41
N GLU A 49 2.45 -9.11 11.10
CA GLU A 49 1.45 -8.04 11.19
C GLU A 49 1.66 -6.97 10.11
N LYS A 50 0.56 -6.29 9.75
CA LYS A 50 0.63 -5.11 8.88
C LYS A 50 0.88 -3.87 9.73
N TRP A 51 1.94 -3.15 9.40
CA TRP A 51 2.34 -1.89 10.06
C TRP A 51 1.95 -0.69 9.20
N ASP A 52 1.55 0.41 9.86
CA ASP A 52 1.22 1.66 9.17
C ASP A 52 2.47 2.53 8.95
N VAL A 53 3.46 2.42 9.84
CA VAL A 53 4.72 3.16 9.75
C VAL A 53 5.82 2.45 10.54
N ILE A 54 7.05 2.55 10.03
CA ILE A 54 8.27 2.11 10.71
C ILE A 54 9.07 3.34 11.14
N LEU A 55 9.41 3.42 12.42
CA LEU A 55 10.32 4.42 12.98
C LEU A 55 11.65 3.74 13.31
N ALA A 56 12.74 4.16 12.67
CA ALA A 56 14.02 3.47 12.81
C ALA A 56 15.10 4.39 13.37
N ASP A 57 15.71 4.00 14.49
CA ASP A 57 17.00 4.58 14.85
C ASP A 57 18.04 4.18 13.80
N TYR A 58 18.83 5.16 13.38
CA TYR A 58 19.92 4.93 12.46
C TYR A 58 21.14 4.27 13.14
N ASN A 59 21.42 4.58 14.41
CA ASN A 59 22.68 4.25 15.06
C ASN A 59 22.56 3.11 16.08
N LEU A 60 22.07 1.95 15.67
CA LEU A 60 22.12 0.77 16.55
C LEU A 60 23.45 0.00 16.38
N PRO A 61 23.98 -0.63 17.45
CA PRO A 61 25.26 -1.34 17.41
C PRO A 61 25.31 -2.52 16.42
N GLU A 62 24.21 -3.25 16.23
CA GLU A 62 24.17 -4.50 15.47
C GLU A 62 23.19 -4.51 14.29
N PHE A 63 22.31 -3.50 14.17
CA PHE A 63 21.27 -3.44 13.13
C PHE A 63 20.86 -2.01 12.82
N ASN A 64 21.39 -1.41 11.76
CA ASN A 64 21.16 0.01 11.49
C ASN A 64 19.94 0.26 10.58
N GLY A 65 19.44 1.50 10.58
CA GLY A 65 18.27 1.89 9.79
C GLY A 65 18.40 1.67 8.27
N ALA A 66 19.62 1.63 7.72
CA ALA A 66 19.82 1.33 6.30
C ALA A 66 19.60 -0.16 5.98
N GLU A 67 20.03 -1.05 6.87
CA GLU A 67 19.75 -2.49 6.76
C GLU A 67 18.25 -2.77 6.93
N GLY A 68 17.58 -2.11 7.87
CA GLY A 68 16.13 -2.19 8.04
C GLY A 68 15.36 -1.74 6.80
N LEU A 69 15.78 -0.62 6.19
CA LEU A 69 15.17 -0.13 4.95
C LEU A 69 15.33 -1.15 3.81
N LYS A 70 16.51 -1.75 3.67
CA LYS A 70 16.77 -2.78 2.66
C LYS A 70 15.89 -4.01 2.87
N LEU A 71 15.77 -4.50 4.11
CA LEU A 71 14.90 -5.64 4.43
C LEU A 71 13.43 -5.34 4.15
N LEU A 72 12.97 -4.12 4.43
CA LEU A 72 11.62 -3.70 4.05
C LEU A 72 11.42 -3.74 2.52
N GLN A 73 12.38 -3.21 1.76
CA GLN A 73 12.33 -3.25 0.29
C GLN A 73 12.30 -4.69 -0.25
N GLU A 74 13.11 -5.59 0.32
CA GLU A 74 13.13 -7.01 -0.04
C GLU A 74 11.81 -7.73 0.29
N SER A 75 11.07 -7.28 1.30
CA SER A 75 9.74 -7.80 1.63
C SER A 75 8.65 -7.43 0.62
N GLY A 76 8.90 -6.41 -0.22
CA GLY A 76 7.92 -5.89 -1.17
C GLY A 76 6.75 -5.12 -0.53
N GLN A 77 6.79 -4.87 0.78
CA GLN A 77 5.77 -4.09 1.48
C GLN A 77 6.01 -2.59 1.30
N ASP A 78 4.94 -1.84 1.00
CA ASP A 78 4.97 -0.39 0.84
C ASP A 78 4.57 0.27 2.18
N ILE A 79 5.47 0.22 3.14
CA ILE A 79 5.30 0.81 4.48
C ILE A 79 6.18 2.07 4.57
N PRO A 80 5.64 3.21 5.02
CA PRO A 80 6.43 4.37 5.40
C PRO A 80 7.60 4.01 6.32
N PHE A 81 8.81 4.40 5.94
CA PHE A 81 10.03 4.17 6.72
C PHE A 81 10.69 5.50 7.05
N ILE A 82 10.57 5.92 8.31
CA ILE A 82 11.08 7.20 8.81
C ILE A 82 12.31 6.92 9.68
N VAL A 83 13.43 7.51 9.29
CA VAL A 83 14.69 7.38 10.02
C VAL A 83 14.84 8.50 11.04
N ILE A 84 15.24 8.15 12.26
CA ILE A 84 15.44 9.08 13.37
C ILE A 84 16.87 8.94 13.86
N SER A 85 17.71 9.97 13.73
CA SER A 85 19.14 9.86 14.07
C SER A 85 19.61 10.93 15.05
N GLY A 86 20.51 10.54 15.96
CA GLY A 86 21.20 11.46 16.87
C GLY A 86 22.55 12.00 16.35
N GLY A 87 23.04 11.54 15.19
CA GLY A 87 24.37 11.88 14.64
C GLY A 87 24.37 12.99 13.58
N ILE A 88 25.57 13.48 13.22
CA ILE A 88 25.83 14.39 12.06
C ILE A 88 25.39 13.66 10.77
N GLY A 89 24.78 14.22 9.73
CA GLY A 89 24.48 15.58 9.24
C GLY A 89 23.79 15.41 7.87
N GLU A 90 23.45 16.50 7.17
CA GLU A 90 22.66 16.49 5.91
C GLU A 90 23.11 15.43 4.87
N ASP A 91 24.40 15.13 4.76
CA ASP A 91 24.91 14.12 3.82
C ASP A 91 24.34 12.72 4.07
N LEU A 92 24.21 12.32 5.33
CA LEU A 92 23.61 11.05 5.70
C LEU A 92 22.10 11.04 5.37
N ALA A 93 21.41 12.16 5.67
CA ALA A 93 20.02 12.32 5.30
C ALA A 93 19.83 12.20 3.78
N VAL A 94 20.70 12.81 2.98
CA VAL A 94 20.67 12.70 1.52
C VAL A 94 20.88 11.25 1.07
N GLN A 95 21.83 10.52 1.67
CA GLN A 95 22.08 9.13 1.31
C GLN A 95 20.89 8.23 1.64
N ILE A 96 20.31 8.35 2.84
CA ILE A 96 19.21 7.48 3.24
C ILE A 96 17.92 7.77 2.45
N MET A 97 17.67 9.04 2.14
CA MET A 97 16.56 9.43 1.25
C MET A 97 16.77 8.90 -0.17
N LYS A 98 18.01 8.94 -0.69
CA LYS A 98 18.34 8.33 -2.00
C LYS A 98 18.18 6.81 -2.00
N SER A 99 18.38 6.16 -0.86
CA SER A 99 18.16 4.73 -0.68
C SER A 99 16.68 4.35 -0.57
N GLY A 100 15.77 5.33 -0.50
CA GLY A 100 14.32 5.09 -0.50
C GLY A 100 13.63 5.22 0.86
N ALA A 101 14.28 5.80 1.87
CA ALA A 101 13.56 6.21 3.07
C ALA A 101 12.53 7.30 2.74
N HIS A 102 11.44 7.31 3.49
CA HIS A 102 10.31 8.20 3.26
C HIS A 102 10.50 9.56 3.94
N ASP A 103 11.15 9.58 5.12
CA ASP A 103 11.57 10.81 5.77
C ASP A 103 12.79 10.58 6.69
N TYR A 104 13.45 11.66 7.07
CA TYR A 104 14.57 11.68 8.00
C TYR A 104 14.39 12.78 9.04
N LEU A 105 14.53 12.41 10.30
CA LEU A 105 14.38 13.29 11.46
C LEU A 105 15.62 13.22 12.36
N MET A 106 15.97 14.36 12.94
CA MET A 106 17.01 14.44 13.97
C MET A 106 16.37 14.20 15.34
N LYS A 107 16.99 13.37 16.21
CA LYS A 107 16.56 13.16 17.61
C LYS A 107 16.47 14.49 18.39
N GLY A 108 17.23 15.51 18.00
CA GLY A 108 17.14 16.87 18.55
C GLY A 108 15.94 17.72 18.08
N ASN A 109 15.15 17.25 17.11
CA ASN A 109 14.00 17.96 16.54
C ASN A 109 12.79 17.03 16.31
N LEU A 110 12.36 16.33 17.37
CA LEU A 110 11.20 15.42 17.32
C LEU A 110 9.85 16.15 17.21
N ALA A 111 9.82 17.48 17.29
CA ALA A 111 8.60 18.26 17.06
C ALA A 111 8.01 18.02 15.65
N ARG A 112 8.84 17.58 14.70
CA ARG A 112 8.43 17.23 13.32
C ARG A 112 7.94 15.79 13.16
N LEU A 113 8.03 14.94 14.20
CA LEU A 113 7.67 13.53 14.11
C LEU A 113 6.21 13.33 13.72
N VAL A 114 5.28 13.98 14.42
CA VAL A 114 3.84 13.81 14.16
C VAL A 114 3.47 14.26 12.74
N PRO A 115 3.86 15.47 12.27
CA PRO A 115 3.61 15.87 10.88
C PRO A 115 4.23 14.93 9.83
N ALA A 116 5.42 14.38 10.09
CA ALA A 116 6.06 13.42 9.18
C ALA A 116 5.27 12.12 9.10
N VAL A 117 4.90 11.54 10.25
CA VAL A 117 4.07 10.32 10.33
C VAL A 117 2.73 10.55 9.62
N GLU A 118 2.04 11.65 9.90
CA GLU A 118 0.76 11.99 9.26
C GLU A 118 0.86 12.07 7.74
N ARG A 119 1.92 12.70 7.22
CA ARG A 119 2.16 12.84 5.79
C ARG A 119 2.40 11.46 5.16
N GLU A 120 3.37 10.72 5.67
CA GLU A 120 3.80 9.48 5.03
C GLU A 120 2.73 8.39 5.10
N VAL A 121 2.00 8.28 6.23
CA VAL A 121 0.89 7.33 6.37
C VAL A 121 -0.25 7.66 5.40
N ARG A 122 -0.56 8.95 5.23
CA ARG A 122 -1.57 9.40 4.26
C ARG A 122 -1.15 9.03 2.83
N GLU A 123 0.08 9.34 2.46
CA GLU A 123 0.61 9.06 1.13
C GLU A 123 0.63 7.55 0.84
N ALA A 124 1.03 6.71 1.79
CA ALA A 124 1.01 5.24 1.64
C ALA A 124 -0.42 4.70 1.45
N ARG A 125 -1.39 5.23 2.20
CA ARG A 125 -2.80 4.86 2.04
C ARG A 125 -3.37 5.29 0.71
N ASP A 126 -3.00 6.48 0.23
CA ASP A 126 -3.42 6.97 -1.09
C ASP A 126 -2.80 6.11 -2.21
N ARG A 127 -1.52 5.73 -2.10
CA ARG A 127 -0.89 4.76 -3.02
C ARG A 127 -1.62 3.42 -3.02
N THR A 128 -1.98 2.90 -1.85
CA THR A 128 -2.69 1.63 -1.70
C THR A 128 -4.07 1.69 -2.36
N ARG A 129 -4.86 2.71 -2.03
CA ARG A 129 -6.20 2.92 -2.61
C ARG A 129 -6.14 3.04 -4.13
N HIS A 130 -5.12 3.72 -4.66
CA HIS A 130 -4.96 3.86 -6.09
C HIS A 130 -4.69 2.51 -6.76
N ARG A 131 -3.73 1.71 -6.24
CA ARG A 131 -3.44 0.37 -6.77
C ARG A 131 -4.65 -0.56 -6.70
N GLU A 132 -5.41 -0.50 -5.61
CA GLU A 132 -6.64 -1.30 -5.45
C GLU A 132 -7.71 -0.89 -6.46
N ALA A 133 -7.92 0.41 -6.67
CA ALA A 133 -8.87 0.92 -7.64
C ALA A 133 -8.50 0.54 -9.08
N GLU A 134 -7.22 0.64 -9.44
CA GLU A 134 -6.73 0.22 -10.77
C GLU A 134 -6.92 -1.28 -10.99
N THR A 135 -6.61 -2.10 -9.98
CA THR A 135 -6.79 -3.55 -10.03
C THR A 135 -8.26 -3.92 -10.18
N ALA A 136 -9.14 -3.27 -9.41
CA ALA A 136 -10.58 -3.48 -9.47
C ALA A 136 -11.16 -3.07 -10.83
N LEU A 137 -10.71 -1.94 -11.38
CA LEU A 137 -11.12 -1.49 -12.71
C LEU A 137 -10.68 -2.48 -13.80
N HIS A 138 -9.45 -2.98 -13.74
CA HIS A 138 -8.95 -3.96 -14.70
C HIS A 138 -9.74 -5.27 -14.64
N ALA A 139 -10.02 -5.76 -13.43
CA ALA A 139 -10.83 -6.96 -13.23
C ALA A 139 -12.27 -6.78 -13.74
N ALA A 140 -12.89 -5.61 -13.49
CA ALA A 140 -14.22 -5.30 -13.97
C ALA A 140 -14.29 -5.27 -15.50
N ASN A 141 -13.34 -4.60 -16.16
CA ASN A 141 -13.26 -4.55 -17.62
C ASN A 141 -13.10 -5.94 -18.23
N GLU A 142 -12.28 -6.81 -17.63
CA GLU A 142 -12.11 -8.18 -18.12
C GLU A 142 -13.38 -9.02 -17.96
N GLN A 143 -14.10 -8.86 -16.85
CA GLN A 143 -15.40 -9.52 -16.66
C GLN A 143 -16.43 -9.07 -17.69
N MET A 144 -16.49 -7.78 -17.99
CA MET A 144 -17.41 -7.23 -18.99
C MET A 144 -17.06 -7.72 -20.40
N ARG A 145 -15.76 -7.79 -20.74
CA ARG A 145 -15.27 -8.39 -21.99
C ARG A 145 -15.71 -9.84 -22.15
N ILE A 146 -15.56 -10.67 -21.11
CA ILE A 146 -15.99 -12.08 -21.14
C ILE A 146 -17.50 -12.19 -21.28
N ALA A 147 -18.28 -11.39 -20.53
CA ALA A 147 -19.73 -11.38 -20.62
C ALA A 147 -20.20 -11.06 -22.05
N ARG A 148 -19.55 -10.09 -22.71
CA ARG A 148 -19.78 -9.75 -24.11
C ARG A 148 -19.50 -10.91 -25.05
N GLU A 149 -18.37 -11.59 -24.90
CA GLU A 149 -18.03 -12.74 -25.76
C GLU A 149 -19.04 -13.89 -25.62
N ILE A 150 -19.52 -14.15 -24.40
CA ILE A 150 -20.57 -15.16 -24.15
C ILE A 150 -21.86 -14.73 -24.84
N GLN A 151 -22.28 -13.48 -24.66
CA GLN A 151 -23.50 -12.96 -25.29
C GLN A 151 -23.43 -13.07 -26.82
N GLN A 152 -22.31 -12.70 -27.43
CA GLN A 152 -22.10 -12.80 -28.88
C GLN A 152 -22.16 -14.24 -29.40
N ARG A 153 -21.82 -15.23 -28.58
CA ARG A 153 -21.96 -16.66 -28.95
C ARG A 153 -23.38 -17.18 -28.81
N LEU A 154 -24.23 -16.53 -28.01
CA LEU A 154 -25.62 -16.92 -27.84
C LEU A 154 -26.51 -16.47 -29.00
N PHE A 155 -26.14 -15.40 -29.72
CA PHE A 155 -26.92 -14.95 -30.87
C PHE A 155 -26.81 -15.92 -32.06
N PRO A 156 -27.92 -16.18 -32.78
CA PRO A 156 -27.90 -16.92 -34.03
C PRO A 156 -26.96 -16.26 -35.03
N LYS A 157 -26.01 -17.04 -35.57
CA LYS A 157 -25.07 -16.54 -36.58
C LYS A 157 -25.67 -16.45 -37.98
N ASP A 158 -26.56 -17.39 -38.29
CA ASP A 158 -27.23 -17.51 -39.57
C ASP A 158 -28.74 -17.64 -39.33
N ALA A 159 -29.54 -17.06 -40.21
CA ALA A 159 -30.98 -17.25 -40.20
C ALA A 159 -31.33 -18.67 -40.68
N PRO A 160 -32.32 -19.34 -40.06
CA PRO A 160 -32.74 -20.67 -40.51
C PRO A 160 -33.42 -20.60 -41.89
N ASP A 161 -33.23 -21.65 -42.69
CA ASP A 161 -33.92 -21.82 -43.98
C ASP A 161 -35.37 -22.26 -43.74
N LEU A 162 -36.28 -21.28 -43.70
CA LEU A 162 -37.71 -21.47 -43.51
C LEU A 162 -38.45 -21.25 -44.83
N LYS A 163 -38.96 -22.35 -45.39
CA LYS A 163 -39.61 -22.35 -46.72
C LYS A 163 -40.73 -21.30 -46.81
N GLY A 164 -40.54 -20.32 -47.69
CA GLY A 164 -41.50 -19.25 -47.97
C GLY A 164 -41.29 -17.97 -47.15
N TYR A 165 -40.23 -17.89 -46.34
CA TYR A 165 -39.89 -16.73 -45.53
C TYR A 165 -38.39 -16.41 -45.63
N ASP A 166 -38.06 -15.12 -45.74
CA ASP A 166 -36.69 -14.62 -45.58
C ASP A 166 -36.56 -13.99 -44.19
N LEU A 167 -35.61 -14.50 -43.39
CA LEU A 167 -35.36 -14.02 -42.02
C LEU A 167 -33.98 -13.35 -41.95
N ALA A 168 -33.89 -12.25 -41.22
CA ALA A 168 -32.63 -11.58 -40.89
C ALA A 168 -32.73 -10.99 -39.48
N GLY A 169 -31.61 -11.04 -38.74
CA GLY A 169 -31.47 -10.44 -37.42
C GLY A 169 -30.13 -9.73 -37.32
N LEU A 170 -30.12 -8.56 -36.69
CA LEU A 170 -28.92 -7.82 -36.34
C LEU A 170 -29.11 -7.26 -34.93
N THR A 171 -28.06 -7.34 -34.13
CA THR A 171 -28.00 -6.69 -32.81
C THR A 171 -26.73 -5.85 -32.74
N GLU A 172 -26.88 -4.65 -32.21
CA GLU A 172 -25.78 -3.72 -31.95
C GLU A 172 -26.00 -3.15 -30.55
N SER A 173 -25.10 -3.48 -29.62
CA SER A 173 -25.19 -2.98 -28.24
C SER A 173 -24.60 -1.58 -28.14
N ALA A 174 -25.28 -0.70 -27.40
CA ALA A 174 -24.81 0.67 -27.15
C ALA A 174 -23.61 0.72 -26.18
N GLU A 175 -23.47 -0.29 -25.31
CA GLU A 175 -22.33 -0.50 -24.41
C GLU A 175 -21.70 -1.88 -24.63
N GLU A 176 -20.92 -2.40 -23.68
CA GLU A 176 -20.22 -3.68 -23.82
C GLU A 176 -21.16 -4.90 -23.83
N THR A 177 -22.32 -4.84 -23.18
CA THR A 177 -23.38 -5.87 -23.26
C THR A 177 -24.75 -5.24 -23.47
N GLY A 178 -25.62 -5.91 -24.23
CA GLY A 178 -27.01 -5.48 -24.46
C GLY A 178 -27.99 -6.32 -23.65
N GLY A 179 -29.16 -5.78 -23.29
CA GLY A 179 -30.26 -6.57 -22.71
C GLY A 179 -31.02 -7.40 -23.75
N ASP A 180 -30.82 -7.10 -25.03
CA ASP A 180 -31.56 -7.70 -26.12
C ASP A 180 -31.08 -9.12 -26.38
N TYR A 181 -32.03 -10.04 -26.52
CA TYR A 181 -31.81 -11.43 -26.85
C TYR A 181 -32.84 -11.84 -27.91
N TYR A 182 -32.39 -12.55 -28.94
CA TYR A 182 -33.28 -13.19 -29.90
C TYR A 182 -32.70 -14.56 -30.30
N ASP A 183 -33.59 -15.46 -30.65
CA ASP A 183 -33.34 -16.80 -31.15
C ASP A 183 -34.43 -17.13 -32.18
N PHE A 184 -34.19 -18.06 -33.10
CA PHE A 184 -35.16 -18.43 -34.15
C PHE A 184 -35.87 -19.76 -33.86
#